data_AF-A0A938HNT6-F1
#
_entry.id   AF-A0A938HNT6-F1
#
_cell.length_a   1.000
_cell.length_b   1.000
_cell.length_c   1.000
_cell.angle_alpha   90.00
_cell.angle_beta   90.00
_cell.angle_gamma   90.00
#
_symmetry.space_group_name_H-M   'P 1'
#
loop_
_entity.id
_entity.type
_entity.pdbx_description
1 polymer ?
#
loop_
_entity_poly.entity_id
_entity_poly.type
_entity_poly.pdbx_seq_one_letter_code
_entity_poly.pdbx_strand_id
1 'polypeptide(L)'
;MTEKSHHGEIAELLTEGRVLKPSADFRAQAQYADPEIYARAAADPEGYWADWARQLHWSEPWSKVLEWEPPYAKWFVGGELNACYNCVDRHVFNGLRNKAAIVWE
;
A
#
# COMPACT_ATOMS: atom_id res chain seq x y z
N MET A 1 -24.68 -36.12 7.37
CA MET A 1 -23.49 -35.25 7.27
C MET A 1 -23.30 -34.99 5.79
N THR A 2 -23.91 -33.93 5.27
CA THR A 2 -23.89 -33.60 3.85
C THR A 2 -22.74 -32.64 3.62
N GLU A 3 -21.63 -33.14 3.08
CA GLU A 3 -20.55 -32.31 2.53
C GLU A 3 -21.14 -31.43 1.43
N LYS A 4 -21.21 -30.12 1.68
CA LYS A 4 -21.55 -29.15 0.64
C LYS A 4 -20.38 -29.11 -0.35
N SER A 5 -20.68 -29.41 -1.61
CA SER A 5 -19.72 -29.36 -2.71
C SER A 5 -19.31 -27.91 -2.99
N HIS A 6 -18.22 -27.46 -2.36
CA HIS A 6 -17.68 -26.11 -2.51
C HIS A 6 -17.14 -25.80 -3.92
N HIS A 7 -16.91 -26.82 -4.75
CA HIS A 7 -16.31 -26.65 -6.07
C HIS A 7 -17.28 -26.07 -7.12
N GLY A 8 -18.58 -26.36 -6.99
CA GLY A 8 -19.63 -25.80 -7.87
C GLY A 8 -19.97 -24.36 -7.54
N GLU A 9 -20.04 -24.01 -6.25
CA GLU A 9 -20.35 -22.65 -5.77
C GLU A 9 -19.26 -21.64 -6.18
N ILE A 10 -17.98 -22.01 -6.12
CA ILE A 10 -16.87 -21.13 -6.54
C ILE A 10 -16.92 -20.88 -8.06
N ALA A 11 -17.24 -21.90 -8.87
CA ALA A 11 -17.38 -21.76 -10.31
C ALA A 11 -18.55 -20.85 -10.71
N GLU A 12 -19.67 -20.92 -9.98
CA GLU A 12 -20.85 -20.08 -10.20
C GLU A 12 -20.60 -18.61 -9.82
N LEU A 13 -19.89 -18.35 -8.72
CA LEU A 13 -19.42 -17.02 -8.32
C LEU A 13 -18.46 -16.39 -9.35
N LEU A 14 -17.61 -17.18 -9.99
CA LEU A 14 -16.74 -16.72 -11.07
C LEU A 14 -17.50 -16.37 -12.36
N THR A 15 -18.72 -16.90 -12.52
CA THR A 15 -19.61 -16.65 -13.66
C THR A 15 -20.56 -15.47 -13.39
N GLU A 16 -20.75 -15.08 -12.13
CA GLU A 16 -21.64 -14.00 -11.72
C GLU A 16 -21.02 -12.62 -12.03
N GLY A 17 -21.31 -12.07 -13.22
CA GLY A 17 -20.80 -10.78 -13.70
C GLY A 17 -21.34 -9.51 -13.00
N ARG A 18 -21.81 -9.63 -11.75
CA ARG A 18 -22.38 -8.50 -11.00
C ARG A 18 -21.28 -7.55 -10.56
N VAL A 19 -21.32 -6.33 -11.08
CA VAL A 19 -20.42 -5.25 -10.66
C VAL A 19 -21.09 -4.43 -9.55
N LEU A 20 -20.65 -4.63 -8.31
CA LEU A 20 -21.07 -3.80 -7.18
C LEU A 20 -20.23 -2.53 -7.14
N LYS A 21 -20.83 -1.40 -7.53
CA LYS A 21 -20.15 -0.10 -7.47
C LYS A 21 -20.18 0.45 -6.05
N PRO A 22 -19.09 1.09 -5.56
CA PRO A 22 -19.11 1.77 -4.26
C PRO A 22 -20.19 2.86 -4.23
N SER A 23 -20.71 3.17 -3.04
CA SER A 23 -21.67 4.27 -2.86
C SER A 23 -21.05 5.63 -3.23
N ALA A 24 -21.88 6.63 -3.52
CA ALA A 24 -21.41 7.97 -3.85
C ALA A 24 -20.63 8.59 -2.67
N ASP A 25 -21.16 8.45 -1.45
CA ASP A 25 -20.53 8.98 -0.23
C ASP A 25 -19.15 8.37 0.02
N PHE A 26 -18.99 7.07 -0.25
CA PHE A 26 -17.70 6.40 -0.12
C PHE A 26 -16.69 6.92 -1.16
N ARG A 27 -17.10 7.09 -2.42
CA ARG A 27 -16.21 7.64 -3.46
C ARG A 27 -15.76 9.07 -3.16
N ALA A 28 -16.60 9.88 -2.52
CA ALA A 28 -16.26 11.25 -2.17
C ALA A 28 -15.12 11.37 -1.14
N GLN A 29 -14.84 10.30 -0.37
CA GLN A 29 -13.77 10.25 0.63
C GLN A 29 -12.49 9.60 0.11
N ALA A 30 -12.45 9.21 -1.17
CA ALA A 30 -11.29 8.55 -1.76
C ALA A 30 -10.09 9.50 -1.84
N GLN A 31 -8.90 9.00 -1.49
CA GLN A 31 -7.65 9.75 -1.60
C GLN A 31 -7.23 9.95 -3.06
N TYR A 32 -7.60 9.03 -3.94
CA TYR A 32 -7.30 9.06 -5.36
C TYR A 32 -8.55 8.68 -6.16
N ALA A 33 -8.88 9.49 -7.15
CA ALA A 33 -9.99 9.25 -8.10
C ALA A 33 -9.52 9.21 -9.56
N ASP A 34 -8.23 9.48 -9.79
CA ASP A 34 -7.65 9.69 -11.11
C ASP A 34 -6.94 8.42 -11.61
N PRO A 35 -7.38 7.82 -12.73
CA PRO A 35 -6.72 6.66 -13.33
C PRO A 35 -5.32 6.97 -13.89
N GLU A 36 -4.93 8.23 -14.08
CA GLU A 36 -3.59 8.59 -14.55
C GLU A 36 -2.47 8.16 -13.60
N ILE A 37 -2.80 7.85 -12.33
CA ILE A 37 -1.83 7.30 -11.37
C ILE A 37 -1.14 6.04 -11.90
N TYR A 38 -1.87 5.20 -12.64
CA TYR A 38 -1.33 3.98 -13.24
C TYR A 38 -0.44 4.27 -14.44
N ALA A 39 -0.84 5.23 -15.28
CA ALA A 39 -0.03 5.65 -16.43
C ALA A 39 1.31 6.24 -15.95
N ARG A 40 1.29 7.04 -14.88
CA ARG A 40 2.48 7.61 -14.25
C ARG A 40 3.40 6.53 -13.66
N ALA A 41 2.84 5.58 -12.93
CA ALA A 41 3.59 4.46 -12.38
C ALA A 41 4.23 3.57 -13.47
N ALA A 42 3.56 3.41 -14.62
CA ALA A 42 4.09 2.65 -15.74
C ALA A 42 5.18 3.41 -16.53
N ALA A 43 5.06 4.74 -16.62
CA ALA A 43 6.00 5.58 -17.36
C ALA A 43 7.37 5.69 -16.67
N ASP A 44 7.39 5.80 -15.34
CA ASP A 44 8.62 5.83 -14.53
C ASP A 44 8.40 5.11 -13.19
N PRO A 45 8.57 3.77 -13.15
CA PRO A 45 8.32 2.98 -11.95
C PRO A 45 9.24 3.37 -10.77
N GLU A 46 10.54 3.61 -11.04
CA GLU A 46 11.50 3.95 -10.01
C GLU A 46 11.24 5.35 -9.46
N GLY A 47 11.02 6.35 -10.31
CA GLY A 47 10.67 7.70 -9.87
C GLY A 47 9.36 7.75 -9.09
N TYR A 48 8.33 7.04 -9.58
CA TYR A 48 7.05 6.92 -8.90
C TYR A 48 7.21 6.37 -7.49
N TRP A 49 7.89 5.23 -7.32
CA TRP A 49 8.09 4.63 -6.00
C TRP A 49 9.04 5.45 -5.12
N ALA A 50 10.02 6.15 -5.70
CA ALA A 50 10.86 7.09 -4.96
C ALA A 50 10.04 8.22 -4.33
N ASP A 51 9.08 8.79 -5.06
CA ASP A 51 8.20 9.84 -4.54
C ASP A 51 7.39 9.37 -3.33
N TRP A 52 6.89 8.13 -3.36
CA TRP A 52 6.21 7.52 -2.21
C TRP A 52 7.16 7.27 -1.05
N ALA A 53 8.34 6.71 -1.33
CA ALA A 53 9.32 6.39 -0.30
C ALA A 53 9.81 7.64 0.45
N ARG A 54 9.88 8.80 -0.20
CA ARG A 54 10.24 10.08 0.43
C ARG A 54 9.24 10.55 1.50
N GLN A 55 8.03 9.99 1.55
CA GLN A 55 7.05 10.29 2.61
C GLN A 55 7.38 9.59 3.94
N LEU A 56 8.27 8.59 3.92
CA LEU A 56 8.81 7.96 5.12
C LEU A 56 9.99 8.76 5.66
N HIS A 57 10.27 8.58 6.95
CA HIS A 57 11.48 9.09 7.55
C HIS A 57 12.63 8.10 7.34
N TRP A 58 13.67 8.58 6.70
CA TRP A 58 14.93 7.86 6.47
C TRP A 58 16.01 8.52 7.32
N SER A 59 16.75 7.70 8.08
CA SER A 59 17.94 8.18 8.78
C SER A 59 19.06 8.45 7.78
N GLU A 60 19.16 7.62 6.74
CA GLU A 60 20.04 7.83 5.59
C GLU A 60 19.26 7.65 4.28
N PRO A 61 19.32 8.62 3.35
CA PRO A 61 18.63 8.49 2.06
C PRO A 61 19.29 7.39 1.20
N TRP A 62 18.48 6.68 0.42
CA TRP A 62 18.99 5.67 -0.50
C TRP A 62 19.78 6.29 -1.66
N SER A 63 20.71 5.52 -2.21
CA SER A 63 21.49 5.91 -3.39
C SER A 63 20.90 5.38 -4.71
N LYS A 64 20.15 4.27 -4.66
CA LYS A 64 19.50 3.65 -5.82
C LYS A 64 18.12 3.11 -5.46
N VAL A 65 17.12 3.36 -6.31
CA VAL A 65 15.73 2.98 -6.03
C VAL A 65 15.53 1.48 -6.22
N LEU A 66 15.94 0.93 -7.36
CA LEU A 66 15.82 -0.50 -7.63
C LEU A 66 17.11 -1.06 -8.23
N GLU A 67 17.65 -2.09 -7.60
CA GLU A 67 18.62 -2.99 -8.20
C GLU A 67 17.96 -4.35 -8.40
N TRP A 68 17.83 -4.79 -9.65
CA TRP A 68 17.14 -6.02 -9.97
C TRP A 68 18.00 -6.96 -10.82
N GLU A 69 18.34 -8.10 -10.23
CA GLU A 69 18.98 -9.24 -10.87
C GLU A 69 18.06 -10.46 -10.69
N PRO A 70 17.08 -10.68 -11.58
CA PRO A 70 16.05 -11.70 -11.39
C PRO A 70 16.63 -13.06 -10.98
N PRO A 71 16.11 -13.70 -9.90
CA PRO A 71 14.89 -13.35 -9.15
C PRO A 71 15.08 -12.33 -8.00
N TYR A 72 16.29 -11.82 -7.78
CA TYR A 72 16.63 -10.99 -6.62
C TYR A 72 16.44 -9.50 -6.89
N ALA A 73 15.48 -8.88 -6.21
CA ALA A 73 15.25 -7.45 -6.24
C ALA A 73 15.64 -6.80 -4.90
N LYS A 74 16.44 -5.73 -4.96
CA LYS A 74 16.75 -4.87 -3.82
C LYS A 74 16.16 -3.49 -4.07
N TRP A 75 15.31 -3.04 -3.15
CA TRP A 75 14.70 -1.71 -3.20
C TRP A 75 15.39 -0.78 -2.21
N PHE A 76 15.52 0.49 -2.60
CA PHE A 76 16.08 1.59 -1.79
C PHE A 76 17.47 1.26 -1.24
N VAL A 77 18.37 0.85 -2.14
CA VAL A 77 19.71 0.39 -1.81
C VAL A 77 20.52 1.52 -1.17
N GLY A 78 21.18 1.19 -0.05
CA GLY A 78 21.95 2.14 0.76
C GLY A 78 21.08 3.07 1.62
N GLY A 79 19.75 2.93 1.60
CA GLY A 79 18.87 3.68 2.49
C GLY A 79 18.77 3.01 3.86
N GLU A 80 18.79 3.82 4.91
CA GLU A 80 18.56 3.36 6.28
C GLU A 80 17.29 3.98 6.87
N LEU A 81 16.50 3.16 7.52
CA LEU A 81 15.33 3.59 8.26
C LEU A 81 15.11 2.70 9.48
N ASN A 82 14.33 3.23 10.43
CA ASN A 82 13.83 2.46 11.55
C ASN A 82 12.30 2.36 11.49
N ALA A 83 11.77 1.13 11.58
CA ALA A 83 10.33 0.88 11.52
C ALA A 83 9.59 1.48 12.73
N CYS A 84 10.13 1.30 13.95
CA CYS A 84 9.54 1.88 15.16
C CYS A 84 9.49 3.40 15.07
N TYR A 85 10.55 4.05 14.57
CA TYR A 85 10.57 5.49 14.39
C TYR A 85 9.44 5.99 13.46
N ASN A 86 9.22 5.28 12.35
CA ASN A 86 8.14 5.61 11.42
C ASN A 86 6.75 5.28 11.96
N CYS A 87 6.60 4.24 12.78
CA CYS A 87 5.29 3.81 13.29
C CYS A 87 4.89 4.49 14.60
N VAL A 88 5.85 4.97 15.40
CA VAL A 88 5.63 5.45 16.77
C VAL A 88 6.28 6.82 16.97
N ASP A 89 7.60 6.88 16.95
CA ASP A 89 8.35 8.05 17.43
C ASP A 89 7.99 9.33 16.67
N ARG A 90 7.95 9.29 15.33
CA ARG A 90 7.61 10.47 14.52
C ARG A 90 6.22 11.00 14.84
N HIS A 91 5.26 10.13 15.19
CA HIS A 91 3.90 10.56 15.53
C HIS A 91 3.87 11.22 16.91
N VAL A 92 4.63 10.70 17.88
CA VAL A 92 4.79 11.33 19.19
C VAL A 92 5.39 12.73 19.06
N PHE A 93 6.47 12.88 18.28
CA PHE A 93 7.15 14.15 18.08
C PHE A 93 6.32 15.17 17.29
N ASN A 94 5.48 14.72 16.34
CA ASN A 94 4.64 15.59 15.52
C ASN A 94 3.29 15.96 16.18
N GLY A 95 3.22 15.94 17.51
CA GLY A 95 2.06 16.41 18.27
C GLY A 95 0.91 15.41 18.38
N LEU A 96 1.05 14.17 17.88
CA LEU A 96 0.05 13.11 17.98
C LEU A 96 0.27 12.19 19.19
N ARG A 97 1.11 12.59 20.15
CA ARG A 97 1.45 11.76 21.34
C ARG A 97 0.26 11.23 22.14
N ASN A 98 -0.87 11.96 22.15
CA ASN A 98 -2.07 11.60 22.90
C ASN A 98 -3.15 10.95 22.01
N LYS A 99 -2.87 10.75 20.71
CA LYS A 99 -3.77 10.05 19.80
C LYS A 99 -3.72 8.57 20.12
N ALA A 100 -4.86 7.92 20.27
CA ALA A 100 -4.92 6.47 20.46
C ALA A 100 -4.23 5.76 19.27
N ALA A 101 -3.19 4.99 19.56
CA ALA A 101 -2.45 4.19 18.57
C ALA A 101 -2.97 2.76 18.48
N ILE A 102 -3.40 2.19 19.62
CA ILE A 102 -3.98 0.85 19.73
C ILE A 102 -5.29 1.00 20.49
N VAL A 103 -6.38 0.53 19.89
CA VAL A 103 -7.66 0.30 20.55
C VAL A 103 -7.76 -1.20 20.73
N TRP A 104 -7.76 -1.66 21.98
CA TRP A 104 -7.83 -3.07 22.32
C TRP A 104 -9.25 -3.39 22.80
N GLU A 105 -9.91 -4.32 22.12
CA GLU A 105 -11.28 -4.80 22.39
C GLU A 105 -11.30 -6.27 22.82
#